data_AF-A0A852YZQ6-F1
#
_entry.id   AF-A0A852YZQ6-F1
#
_cell.length_a   1.000
_cell.length_b   1.000
_cell.length_c   1.000
_cell.angle_alpha   90.00
_cell.angle_beta   90.00
_cell.angle_gamma   90.00
#
_symmetry.space_group_name_H-M   'P 1'
#
loop_
_entity.id
_entity.type
_entity.pdbx_description
1 polymer ?
#
loop_
_entity_poly.entity_id
_entity_poly.type
_entity_poly.pdbx_seq_one_letter_code
_entity_poly.pdbx_strand_id
1 'polypeptide(L)'
;MSTRFVDPGAARTAAKGEAERARAEAESVRAETRRAMAEDAARRAREERDEREQRKQRRAAERRQRLASVVSWIQAHPTELLMSVIVVVPALLAWSAMAAYGVDIYGPLGGVLPLFSEGAMWAFAFSVHLARGQGRPTGWLHTGVWTFAAVNATLNFLHGFGASGVVVGLVMALVSVGGVVAHQLITAAPMRTRRSRTERAAARTARIAQRRRVRMERAAVRRSVGELAEDGTIQLRHAPGTVTLTRSRFGGHRLRDAVVPGLTPSGSRKSDEPHEGEQLAAEIGRWLSGESTSSEPAGTAKTGSGDPAVPEAGTNDELAELVTRARQAIETGELNPRPSRRAVQRHLGIRATTAQEVLRALRGRGGDGEAEVAA
;
A
#
# COMPACT_ATOMS: atom_id res chain seq x y z
N MET A 1 -34.09 -108.66 22.54
CA MET A 1 -33.42 -107.79 21.55
C MET A 1 -34.23 -107.83 20.27
N SER A 2 -35.03 -106.81 19.98
CA SER A 2 -35.88 -106.76 18.78
C SER A 2 -35.18 -105.96 17.70
N THR A 3 -34.53 -106.65 16.76
CA THR A 3 -33.91 -106.05 15.57
C THR A 3 -35.01 -105.55 14.64
N ARG A 4 -35.23 -104.23 14.60
CA ARG A 4 -36.07 -103.60 13.57
C ARG A 4 -35.40 -103.80 12.21
N PHE A 5 -35.96 -104.69 11.42
CA PHE A 5 -35.58 -104.90 10.03
C PHE A 5 -36.08 -103.69 9.23
N VAL A 6 -35.21 -102.69 9.05
CA VAL A 6 -35.52 -101.55 8.20
C VAL A 6 -35.32 -102.03 6.76
N ASP A 7 -36.42 -102.08 6.00
CA ASP A 7 -36.40 -102.44 4.60
C ASP A 7 -35.48 -101.46 3.82
N PRO A 8 -34.37 -101.94 3.24
CA PRO A 8 -33.42 -101.10 2.54
C PRO A 8 -33.99 -100.46 1.26
N GLY A 9 -35.17 -100.88 0.79
CA GLY A 9 -35.91 -100.21 -0.28
C GLY A 9 -36.63 -98.95 0.20
N ALA A 10 -37.28 -99.01 1.37
CA ALA A 10 -38.01 -97.89 1.97
C ALA A 10 -37.10 -96.76 2.43
N ALA A 11 -35.89 -97.07 2.91
CA ALA A 11 -34.89 -96.07 3.25
C ALA A 11 -34.37 -95.29 2.02
N ARG A 12 -34.29 -95.94 0.84
CA ARG A 12 -33.82 -95.30 -0.40
C ARG A 12 -34.89 -94.41 -1.04
N THR A 13 -36.16 -94.76 -0.94
CA THR A 13 -37.26 -93.93 -1.45
C THR A 13 -37.48 -92.70 -0.57
N ALA A 14 -37.38 -92.84 0.76
CA ALA A 14 -37.40 -91.71 1.69
C ALA A 14 -36.23 -90.75 1.44
N ALA A 15 -35.00 -91.27 1.29
CA ALA A 15 -33.82 -90.45 0.98
C ALA A 15 -33.90 -89.73 -0.37
N LYS A 16 -34.52 -90.36 -1.40
CA LYS A 16 -34.77 -89.69 -2.69
C LYS A 16 -35.80 -88.55 -2.56
N GLY A 17 -36.88 -88.76 -1.81
CA GLY A 17 -37.90 -87.74 -1.58
C GLY A 17 -37.36 -86.53 -0.81
N GLU A 18 -36.51 -86.75 0.19
CA GLU A 18 -35.83 -85.66 0.92
C GLU A 18 -34.81 -84.92 0.03
N ALA A 19 -34.07 -85.64 -0.82
CA ALA A 19 -33.14 -85.03 -1.76
C ALA A 19 -33.85 -84.18 -2.84
N GLU A 20 -35.03 -84.60 -3.31
CA GLU A 20 -35.84 -83.83 -4.26
C GLU A 20 -36.46 -82.58 -3.61
N ARG A 21 -36.95 -82.68 -2.37
CA ARG A 21 -37.43 -81.51 -1.61
C ARG A 21 -36.33 -80.50 -1.34
N ALA A 22 -35.15 -80.97 -0.93
CA ALA A 22 -33.99 -80.10 -0.71
C ALA A 22 -33.52 -79.41 -2.01
N ARG A 23 -33.64 -80.08 -3.16
CA ARG A 23 -33.37 -79.46 -4.48
C ARG A 23 -34.40 -78.42 -4.86
N ALA A 24 -35.69 -78.70 -4.64
CA ALA A 24 -36.77 -77.75 -4.92
C ALA A 24 -36.68 -76.50 -4.04
N GLU A 25 -36.38 -76.67 -2.74
CA GLU A 25 -36.15 -75.55 -1.83
C GLU A 25 -34.91 -74.74 -2.23
N ALA A 26 -33.80 -75.40 -2.56
CA ALA A 26 -32.59 -74.72 -3.02
C ALA A 26 -32.82 -73.95 -4.34
N GLU A 27 -33.65 -74.45 -5.25
CA GLU A 27 -34.03 -73.75 -6.47
C GLU A 27 -34.94 -72.55 -6.20
N SER A 28 -35.89 -72.67 -5.27
CA SER A 28 -36.77 -71.55 -4.87
C SER A 28 -35.98 -70.40 -4.23
N VAL A 29 -35.05 -70.70 -3.33
CA VAL A 29 -34.18 -69.70 -2.69
C VAL A 29 -33.26 -69.03 -3.71
N ARG A 30 -32.72 -69.80 -4.68
CA ARG A 30 -31.91 -69.23 -5.78
C ARG A 30 -32.74 -68.32 -6.69
N ALA A 31 -34.00 -68.67 -6.96
CA ALA A 31 -34.90 -67.87 -7.78
C ALA A 31 -35.27 -66.56 -7.07
N GLU A 32 -35.59 -66.59 -5.77
CA GLU A 32 -35.85 -65.39 -4.98
C GLU A 32 -34.61 -64.50 -4.87
N THR A 33 -33.44 -65.08 -4.60
CA THR A 33 -32.19 -64.31 -4.52
C THR A 33 -31.87 -63.61 -5.85
N ARG A 34 -32.13 -64.28 -6.99
CA ARG A 34 -31.95 -63.68 -8.32
C ARG A 34 -32.94 -62.54 -8.58
N ARG A 35 -34.20 -62.65 -8.14
CA ARG A 35 -35.20 -61.59 -8.26
C ARG A 35 -34.83 -60.38 -7.41
N ALA A 36 -34.48 -60.60 -6.14
CA ALA A 36 -34.02 -59.53 -5.24
C ALA A 36 -32.78 -58.80 -5.79
N MET A 37 -31.79 -59.53 -6.31
CA MET A 37 -30.60 -58.94 -6.94
C MET A 37 -30.93 -58.16 -8.22
N ALA A 38 -31.89 -58.63 -9.02
CA ALA A 38 -32.33 -57.94 -10.23
C ALA A 38 -33.10 -56.65 -9.91
N GLU A 39 -33.93 -56.65 -8.87
CA GLU A 39 -34.66 -55.47 -8.40
C GLU A 39 -33.71 -54.41 -7.81
N ASP A 40 -32.73 -54.84 -7.01
CA ASP A 40 -31.68 -53.97 -6.49
C ASP A 40 -30.81 -53.37 -7.59
N ALA A 41 -30.43 -54.17 -8.59
CA ALA A 41 -29.70 -53.71 -9.76
C ALA A 41 -30.52 -52.70 -10.58
N ALA A 42 -31.82 -52.95 -10.76
CA ALA A 42 -32.72 -52.05 -11.47
C ALA A 42 -32.92 -50.73 -10.72
N ARG A 43 -32.99 -50.76 -9.38
CA ARG A 43 -33.08 -49.56 -8.53
C ARG A 43 -31.81 -48.71 -8.64
N ARG A 44 -30.63 -49.32 -8.48
CA ARG A 44 -29.34 -48.62 -8.63
C ARG A 44 -29.16 -48.03 -10.03
N ALA A 45 -29.58 -48.76 -11.08
CA ALA A 45 -29.51 -48.26 -12.44
C ALA A 45 -30.42 -47.04 -12.70
N ARG A 46 -31.56 -46.93 -12.00
CA ARG A 46 -32.43 -45.74 -12.07
C ARG A 46 -31.81 -44.56 -11.32
N GLU A 47 -31.33 -44.79 -10.09
CA GLU A 47 -30.63 -43.78 -9.29
C GLU A 47 -29.41 -43.21 -10.03
N GLU A 48 -28.60 -44.05 -10.66
CA GLU A 48 -27.47 -43.60 -11.48
C GLU A 48 -27.89 -42.78 -12.70
N ARG A 49 -29.01 -43.11 -13.34
CA ARG A 49 -29.53 -42.33 -14.48
C ARG A 49 -30.01 -40.96 -14.03
N ASP A 50 -30.76 -40.91 -12.93
CA ASP A 50 -31.25 -39.67 -12.35
C ASP A 50 -30.09 -38.78 -11.89
N GLU A 51 -29.05 -39.35 -11.27
CA GLU A 51 -27.84 -38.61 -10.92
C GLU A 51 -27.11 -38.07 -12.16
N ARG A 52 -26.98 -38.87 -13.23
CA ARG A 52 -26.33 -38.44 -14.47
C ARG A 52 -27.12 -37.32 -15.13
N GLU A 53 -28.44 -37.39 -15.13
CA GLU A 53 -29.32 -36.35 -15.67
C GLU A 53 -29.25 -35.08 -14.83
N GLN A 54 -29.30 -35.18 -13.51
CA GLN A 54 -29.12 -34.03 -12.61
C GLN A 54 -27.74 -33.38 -12.79
N ARG A 55 -26.67 -34.16 -12.93
CA ARG A 55 -25.32 -33.63 -13.22
C ARG A 55 -25.26 -32.93 -14.59
N LYS A 56 -25.90 -33.48 -15.62
CA LYS A 56 -25.99 -32.83 -16.94
C LYS A 56 -26.79 -31.54 -16.88
N GLN A 57 -27.93 -31.53 -16.19
CA GLN A 57 -28.77 -30.35 -16.01
C GLN A 57 -28.05 -29.26 -15.21
N ARG A 58 -27.37 -29.61 -14.12
CA ARG A 58 -26.53 -28.67 -13.34
C ARG A 58 -25.42 -28.06 -14.19
N ARG A 59 -24.68 -28.88 -14.94
CA ARG A 59 -23.64 -28.40 -15.87
C ARG A 59 -24.23 -27.50 -16.97
N ALA A 60 -25.40 -27.83 -17.50
CA ALA A 60 -26.07 -27.01 -18.52
C ALA A 60 -26.57 -25.68 -17.92
N ALA A 61 -27.11 -25.69 -16.71
CA ALA A 61 -27.54 -24.50 -15.99
C ALA A 61 -26.34 -23.59 -15.65
N GLU A 62 -25.24 -24.15 -15.15
CA GLU A 62 -23.99 -23.43 -14.91
C GLU A 62 -23.45 -22.81 -16.20
N ARG A 63 -23.46 -23.56 -17.32
CA ARG A 63 -23.07 -23.03 -18.63
C ARG A 63 -23.98 -21.89 -19.06
N ARG A 64 -25.30 -22.03 -18.93
CA ARG A 64 -26.27 -20.97 -19.26
C ARG A 64 -26.09 -19.74 -18.37
N GLN A 65 -25.82 -19.90 -17.07
CA GLN A 65 -25.53 -18.79 -16.17
C GLN A 65 -24.22 -18.09 -16.54
N ARG A 66 -23.17 -18.84 -16.85
CA ARG A 66 -21.89 -18.28 -17.33
C ARG A 66 -22.11 -17.53 -18.65
N LEU A 67 -22.79 -18.14 -19.62
CA LEU A 67 -23.11 -17.47 -20.88
C LEU A 67 -23.99 -16.23 -20.67
N ALA A 68 -25.00 -16.29 -19.81
CA ALA A 68 -25.84 -15.14 -19.49
C ALA A 68 -25.04 -14.01 -18.81
N SER A 69 -24.09 -14.33 -17.93
CA SER A 69 -23.19 -13.34 -17.33
C SER A 69 -22.26 -12.69 -18.36
N VAL A 70 -21.76 -13.48 -19.34
CA VAL A 70 -20.96 -12.97 -20.44
C VAL A 70 -21.79 -12.10 -21.39
N VAL A 71 -22.99 -12.56 -21.78
CA VAL A 71 -23.89 -11.82 -22.67
C VAL A 71 -24.37 -10.52 -22.02
N SER A 72 -24.75 -10.54 -20.75
CA SER A 72 -25.13 -9.33 -20.01
C SER A 72 -23.96 -8.36 -19.84
N TRP A 73 -22.74 -8.86 -19.62
CA TRP A 73 -21.54 -8.03 -19.61
C TRP A 73 -21.28 -7.37 -20.98
N ILE A 74 -21.40 -8.14 -22.07
CA ILE A 74 -21.26 -7.65 -23.46
C ILE A 74 -22.29 -6.55 -23.73
N GLN A 75 -23.56 -6.76 -23.37
CA GLN A 75 -24.63 -5.78 -23.55
C GLN A 75 -24.42 -4.52 -22.70
N ALA A 76 -23.81 -4.64 -21.52
CA ALA A 76 -23.54 -3.51 -20.63
C ALA A 76 -22.31 -2.67 -21.06
N HIS A 77 -21.42 -3.21 -21.89
CA HIS A 77 -20.16 -2.56 -22.27
C HIS A 77 -19.93 -2.46 -23.79
N PRO A 78 -20.91 -1.95 -24.59
CA PRO A 78 -20.81 -1.90 -26.05
C PRO A 78 -19.65 -1.00 -26.50
N THR A 79 -19.36 0.07 -25.76
CA THR A 79 -18.24 0.97 -26.06
C THR A 79 -16.89 0.30 -25.79
N GLU A 80 -16.76 -0.51 -24.73
CA GLU A 80 -15.52 -1.24 -24.45
C GLU A 80 -15.26 -2.33 -25.50
N LEU A 81 -16.32 -2.98 -26.01
CA LEU A 81 -16.22 -3.94 -27.12
C LEU A 81 -15.79 -3.29 -28.43
N LEU A 82 -16.41 -2.17 -28.81
CA LEU A 82 -16.02 -1.43 -30.02
C LEU A 82 -14.53 -1.02 -29.96
N MET A 83 -14.11 -0.52 -28.80
CA MET A 83 -12.71 -0.15 -28.56
C MET A 83 -11.79 -1.38 -28.55
N SER A 84 -12.24 -2.52 -28.03
CA SER A 84 -11.49 -3.78 -28.08
C SER A 84 -11.29 -4.26 -29.51
N VAL A 85 -12.31 -4.15 -30.37
CA VAL A 85 -12.21 -4.50 -31.80
C VAL A 85 -11.16 -3.62 -32.49
N ILE A 86 -11.16 -2.31 -32.22
CA ILE A 86 -10.19 -1.35 -32.78
C ILE A 86 -8.74 -1.68 -32.36
N VAL A 87 -8.52 -2.29 -31.20
CA VAL A 87 -7.17 -2.69 -30.76
C VAL A 87 -6.80 -4.08 -31.26
N VAL A 88 -7.71 -5.04 -31.16
CA VAL A 88 -7.44 -6.45 -31.45
C VAL A 88 -7.28 -6.70 -32.94
N VAL A 89 -8.09 -6.07 -33.80
CA VAL A 89 -8.02 -6.30 -35.24
C VAL A 89 -6.67 -5.84 -35.82
N PRO A 90 -6.18 -4.61 -35.56
CA PRO A 90 -4.85 -4.20 -35.99
C PRO A 90 -3.73 -5.04 -35.37
N ALA A 91 -3.85 -5.44 -34.10
CA ALA A 91 -2.86 -6.31 -33.46
C ALA A 91 -2.76 -7.68 -34.16
N LEU A 92 -3.89 -8.28 -34.54
CA LEU A 92 -3.91 -9.54 -35.29
C LEU A 92 -3.32 -9.37 -36.70
N LEU A 93 -3.62 -8.26 -37.38
CA LEU A 93 -3.03 -7.98 -38.70
C LEU A 93 -1.50 -7.78 -38.60
N ALA A 94 -1.04 -7.02 -37.61
CA ALA A 94 0.38 -6.81 -37.35
C ALA A 94 1.08 -8.14 -36.97
N TRP A 95 0.42 -8.97 -36.17
CA TRP A 95 0.88 -10.31 -35.83
C TRP A 95 1.08 -11.17 -37.07
N SER A 96 0.09 -11.22 -37.97
CA SER A 96 0.21 -12.02 -39.19
C SER A 96 1.34 -11.56 -40.09
N ALA A 97 1.57 -10.24 -40.19
CA ALA A 97 2.66 -9.68 -40.97
C ALA A 97 4.04 -9.99 -40.35
N MET A 98 4.17 -9.87 -39.03
CA MET A 98 5.42 -10.15 -38.33
C MET A 98 5.72 -11.66 -38.23
N ALA A 99 4.68 -12.50 -38.17
CA ALA A 99 4.81 -13.96 -38.26
C ALA A 99 5.28 -14.39 -39.65
N ALA A 100 4.74 -13.81 -40.72
CA ALA A 100 5.19 -14.08 -42.09
C ALA A 100 6.66 -13.65 -42.29
N TYR A 101 7.01 -12.44 -41.87
CA TYR A 101 8.39 -11.95 -41.90
C TYR A 101 9.35 -12.79 -41.04
N GLY A 102 8.90 -13.22 -39.86
CA GLY A 102 9.66 -14.13 -39.01
C GLY A 102 9.91 -15.47 -39.67
N VAL A 103 8.91 -16.03 -40.34
CA VAL A 103 9.05 -17.28 -41.11
C VAL A 103 10.05 -17.13 -42.25
N ASP A 104 10.04 -15.99 -42.96
CA ASP A 104 10.97 -15.72 -44.05
C ASP A 104 12.44 -15.65 -43.58
N ILE A 105 12.70 -15.16 -42.37
CA ILE A 105 14.07 -15.00 -41.83
C ILE A 105 14.55 -16.23 -41.05
N TYR A 106 13.69 -16.78 -40.20
CA TYR A 106 14.08 -17.78 -39.19
C TYR A 106 13.44 -19.16 -39.43
N GLY A 107 12.72 -19.34 -40.54
CA GLY A 107 12.00 -20.57 -40.86
C GLY A 107 10.77 -20.78 -39.95
N PRO A 108 10.24 -22.01 -39.82
CA PRO A 108 8.98 -22.27 -39.11
C PRO A 108 8.91 -21.75 -37.66
N LEU A 109 10.06 -21.66 -36.99
CA LEU A 109 10.17 -21.12 -35.62
C LEU A 109 10.01 -19.59 -35.57
N GLY A 110 10.24 -18.89 -36.68
CA GLY A 110 10.04 -17.46 -36.78
C GLY A 110 8.57 -17.02 -36.71
N GLY A 111 7.63 -17.92 -37.03
CA GLY A 111 6.20 -17.66 -36.86
C GLY A 111 5.78 -17.48 -35.39
N VAL A 112 6.61 -17.90 -34.44
CA VAL A 112 6.37 -17.80 -33.00
C VAL A 112 7.02 -16.57 -32.37
N LEU A 113 7.86 -15.82 -33.11
CA LEU A 113 8.52 -14.60 -32.62
C LEU A 113 7.54 -13.52 -32.13
N PRO A 114 6.40 -13.27 -32.81
CA PRO A 114 5.41 -12.31 -32.31
C PRO A 114 4.85 -12.73 -30.95
N LEU A 115 4.73 -14.03 -30.67
CA LEU A 115 4.27 -14.53 -29.37
C LEU A 115 5.21 -14.15 -28.22
N PHE A 116 6.51 -14.04 -28.51
CA PHE A 116 7.49 -13.66 -27.50
C PHE A 116 7.50 -12.14 -27.25
N SER A 117 7.39 -11.32 -28.29
CA SER A 117 7.40 -9.85 -28.17
C SER A 117 6.07 -9.28 -27.67
N GLU A 118 4.94 -9.74 -28.23
CA GLU A 118 3.61 -9.32 -27.84
C GLU A 118 3.19 -9.97 -26.50
N GLY A 119 3.60 -11.23 -26.25
CA GLY A 119 3.29 -11.93 -25.00
C GLY A 119 3.81 -11.20 -23.76
N ALA A 120 4.99 -10.58 -23.85
CA ALA A 120 5.53 -9.73 -22.79
C ALA A 120 4.64 -8.49 -22.53
N MET A 121 4.17 -7.82 -23.58
CA MET A 121 3.28 -6.67 -23.47
C MET A 121 1.92 -7.05 -22.85
N TRP A 122 1.34 -8.18 -23.27
CA TRP A 122 0.12 -8.71 -22.67
C TRP A 122 0.33 -9.09 -21.20
N ALA A 123 1.46 -9.70 -20.84
CA ALA A 123 1.78 -10.02 -19.45
C ALA A 123 1.85 -8.76 -18.57
N PHE A 124 2.44 -7.67 -19.06
CA PHE A 124 2.45 -6.39 -18.35
C PHE A 124 1.05 -5.74 -18.29
N ALA A 125 0.26 -5.80 -19.36
CA ALA A 125 -1.11 -5.28 -19.38
C ALA A 125 -2.03 -6.02 -18.38
N PHE A 126 -1.96 -7.36 -18.33
CA PHE A 126 -2.66 -8.17 -17.33
C PHE A 126 -2.17 -7.87 -15.91
N SER A 127 -0.86 -7.70 -15.72
CA SER A 127 -0.27 -7.36 -14.43
C SER A 127 -0.73 -5.99 -13.93
N VAL A 128 -0.89 -4.98 -14.80
CA VAL A 128 -1.46 -3.66 -14.45
C VAL A 128 -2.90 -3.82 -13.99
N HIS A 129 -3.71 -4.61 -14.71
CA HIS A 129 -5.10 -4.84 -14.35
C HIS A 129 -5.23 -5.55 -12.98
N LEU A 130 -4.43 -6.59 -12.74
CA LEU A 130 -4.40 -7.32 -11.47
C LEU A 130 -3.92 -6.43 -10.31
N ALA A 131 -2.87 -5.65 -10.52
CA ALA A 131 -2.33 -4.74 -9.51
C ALA A 131 -3.31 -3.62 -9.13
N ARG A 132 -4.12 -3.14 -10.10
CA ARG A 132 -5.21 -2.18 -9.83
C ARG A 132 -6.33 -2.78 -8.99
N GLY A 133 -6.72 -4.03 -9.25
CA GLY A 133 -7.69 -4.75 -8.43
C GLY A 133 -7.24 -4.95 -6.99
N GLN A 134 -5.92 -5.06 -6.77
CA GLN A 134 -5.30 -5.25 -5.45
C GLN A 134 -4.85 -3.94 -4.77
N GLY A 135 -5.09 -2.77 -5.38
CA GLY A 135 -4.69 -1.46 -4.81
C GLY A 135 -3.18 -1.23 -4.73
N ARG A 136 -2.37 -1.97 -5.50
CA ARG A 136 -0.89 -1.87 -5.51
C ARG A 136 -0.42 -0.70 -6.38
N PRO A 137 0.75 -0.10 -6.09
CA PRO A 137 1.31 0.97 -6.92
C PRO A 137 1.64 0.46 -8.33
N THR A 138 1.02 1.06 -9.35
CA THR A 138 1.16 0.63 -10.76
C THR A 138 2.23 1.38 -11.55
N GLY A 139 2.93 2.35 -10.93
CA GLY A 139 3.87 3.22 -11.62
C GLY A 139 4.96 2.45 -12.38
N TRP A 140 5.56 1.45 -11.75
CA TRP A 140 6.60 0.60 -12.34
C TRP A 140 6.10 -0.26 -13.51
N LEU A 141 4.83 -0.69 -13.45
CA LEU A 141 4.23 -1.47 -14.52
C LEU A 141 3.95 -0.60 -15.76
N HIS A 142 3.58 0.67 -15.57
CA HIS A 142 3.49 1.62 -16.67
C HIS A 142 4.85 1.89 -17.31
N THR A 143 5.92 1.98 -16.53
CA THR A 143 7.29 2.09 -17.06
C THR A 143 7.63 0.91 -17.96
N GLY A 144 7.29 -0.31 -17.54
CA GLY A 144 7.46 -1.51 -18.37
C GLY A 144 6.72 -1.39 -19.71
N VAL A 145 5.43 -1.04 -19.70
CA VAL A 145 4.64 -0.90 -20.93
C VAL A 145 5.23 0.15 -21.88
N TRP A 146 5.64 1.31 -21.37
CA TRP A 146 6.25 2.35 -22.20
C TRP A 146 7.61 1.95 -22.76
N THR A 147 8.39 1.16 -22.00
CA THR A 147 9.68 0.63 -22.47
C THR A 147 9.47 -0.31 -23.65
N PHE A 148 8.54 -1.27 -23.54
CA PHE A 148 8.23 -2.18 -24.65
C PHE A 148 7.61 -1.46 -25.85
N ALA A 149 6.75 -0.46 -25.62
CA ALA A 149 6.21 0.36 -26.69
C ALA A 149 7.31 1.11 -27.46
N ALA A 150 8.30 1.66 -26.75
CA ALA A 150 9.44 2.33 -27.38
C ALA A 150 10.28 1.36 -28.21
N VAL A 151 10.61 0.17 -27.68
CA VAL A 151 11.34 -0.86 -28.43
C VAL A 151 10.59 -1.27 -29.69
N ASN A 152 9.27 -1.51 -29.59
CA ASN A 152 8.46 -1.91 -30.73
C ASN A 152 8.35 -0.80 -31.78
N ALA A 153 8.25 0.46 -31.35
CA ALA A 153 8.28 1.62 -32.24
C ALA A 153 9.62 1.71 -32.99
N THR A 154 10.74 1.48 -32.32
CA THR A 154 12.07 1.47 -32.94
C THR A 154 12.21 0.36 -33.98
N LEU A 155 11.76 -0.86 -33.67
CA LEU A 155 11.78 -1.97 -34.62
C LEU A 155 10.94 -1.68 -35.87
N ASN A 156 9.72 -1.17 -35.67
CA ASN A 156 8.83 -0.80 -36.78
C ASN A 156 9.37 0.39 -37.59
N PHE A 157 10.04 1.34 -36.94
CA PHE A 157 10.74 2.42 -37.62
C PHE A 157 11.86 1.89 -38.51
N LEU A 158 12.75 1.06 -37.97
CA LEU A 158 13.89 0.52 -38.70
C LEU A 158 13.44 -0.35 -39.88
N HIS A 159 12.38 -1.14 -39.70
CA HIS A 159 11.80 -1.94 -40.77
C HIS A 159 11.23 -1.07 -41.89
N GLY A 160 10.40 -0.06 -41.56
CA GLY A 160 9.84 0.85 -42.57
C GLY A 160 10.91 1.73 -43.23
N PHE A 161 11.94 2.12 -42.49
CA PHE A 161 13.10 2.86 -43.01
C PHE A 161 13.86 2.03 -44.05
N GLY A 162 14.17 0.76 -43.75
CA GLY A 162 14.87 -0.13 -44.66
C GLY A 162 14.06 -0.51 -45.90
N ALA A 163 12.74 -0.61 -45.79
CA ALA A 163 11.87 -1.02 -46.90
C ALA A 163 11.51 0.12 -47.85
N SER A 164 11.22 1.33 -47.33
CA SER A 164 10.60 2.39 -48.13
C SER A 164 10.95 3.81 -47.67
N GLY A 165 11.98 3.95 -46.83
CA GLY A 165 12.53 5.24 -46.39
C GLY A 165 11.90 5.81 -45.12
N VAL A 166 12.44 6.96 -44.69
CA VAL A 166 12.20 7.57 -43.37
C VAL A 166 10.72 7.81 -43.08
N VAL A 167 9.96 8.27 -44.08
CA VAL A 167 8.54 8.60 -43.92
C VAL A 167 7.73 7.35 -43.56
N VAL A 168 7.97 6.23 -44.24
CA VAL A 168 7.28 4.96 -43.98
C VAL A 168 7.69 4.39 -42.61
N GLY A 169 8.96 4.50 -42.24
CA GLY A 169 9.42 4.17 -40.88
C GLY A 169 8.68 4.95 -39.79
N LEU A 170 8.52 6.27 -39.95
CA LEU A 170 7.80 7.11 -38.99
C LEU A 170 6.33 6.71 -38.85
N VAL A 171 5.65 6.45 -39.98
CA VAL A 171 4.24 6.03 -39.98
C VAL A 171 4.09 4.69 -39.26
N MET A 172 4.95 3.71 -39.57
CA MET A 172 4.92 2.38 -38.92
C MET A 172 5.17 2.47 -37.40
N ALA A 173 6.11 3.30 -36.97
CA ALA A 173 6.39 3.52 -35.56
C ALA A 173 5.20 4.17 -34.82
N LEU A 174 4.57 5.19 -35.42
CA LEU A 174 3.40 5.86 -34.84
C LEU A 174 2.20 4.92 -34.74
N VAL A 175 1.93 4.12 -35.77
CA VAL A 175 0.84 3.14 -35.77
C VAL A 175 1.07 2.07 -34.69
N SER A 176 2.31 1.61 -34.50
CA SER A 176 2.69 0.65 -33.46
C SER A 176 2.42 1.18 -32.04
N VAL A 177 2.79 2.45 -31.76
CA VAL A 177 2.53 3.08 -30.45
C VAL A 177 1.05 3.43 -30.26
N GLY A 178 0.33 3.69 -31.35
CA GLY A 178 -1.09 4.05 -31.34
C GLY A 178 -1.97 3.05 -30.59
N GLY A 179 -1.73 1.75 -30.77
CA GLY A 179 -2.44 0.69 -30.04
C GLY A 179 -2.21 0.74 -28.53
N VAL A 180 -0.97 1.00 -28.10
CA VAL A 180 -0.61 1.14 -26.68
C VAL A 180 -1.23 2.39 -26.07
N VAL A 181 -1.19 3.52 -26.79
CA VAL A 181 -1.81 4.78 -26.34
C VAL A 181 -3.32 4.62 -26.21
N ALA A 182 -3.98 4.03 -27.22
CA ALA A 182 -5.40 3.74 -27.16
C ALA A 182 -5.73 2.83 -25.96
N HIS A 183 -4.99 1.74 -25.78
CA HIS A 183 -5.16 0.83 -24.66
C HIS A 183 -4.97 1.52 -23.29
N GLN A 184 -3.97 2.40 -23.16
CA GLN A 184 -3.76 3.17 -21.92
C GLN A 184 -4.85 4.20 -21.69
N LEU A 185 -5.38 4.85 -22.72
CA LEU A 185 -6.52 5.76 -22.58
C LEU A 185 -7.77 5.01 -22.11
N ILE A 186 -8.01 3.83 -22.66
CA ILE A 186 -9.14 2.95 -22.28
C ILE A 186 -8.97 2.42 -20.85
N THR A 187 -7.77 2.00 -20.45
CA THR A 187 -7.54 1.39 -19.13
C THR A 187 -7.27 2.40 -18.01
N ALA A 188 -6.73 3.58 -18.31
CA ALA A 188 -6.50 4.64 -17.33
C ALA A 188 -7.79 5.39 -16.99
N ALA A 189 -8.72 5.49 -17.94
CA ALA A 189 -10.07 5.93 -17.68
C ALA A 189 -10.96 4.68 -17.60
N PRO A 190 -11.15 4.04 -16.43
CA PRO A 190 -12.35 3.24 -16.30
C PRO A 190 -13.47 4.19 -16.73
N MET A 191 -14.25 3.79 -17.75
CA MET A 191 -15.47 4.47 -18.20
C MET A 191 -16.48 4.39 -17.05
N ARG A 192 -16.13 5.03 -15.92
CA ARG A 192 -16.95 5.25 -14.77
C ARG A 192 -17.99 6.22 -15.29
N THR A 193 -19.12 5.65 -15.68
CA THR A 193 -20.46 6.24 -15.58
C THR A 193 -20.36 7.56 -14.87
N ARG A 194 -20.44 8.63 -15.66
CA ARG A 194 -20.10 10.02 -15.35
C ARG A 194 -20.32 10.33 -13.87
N ARG A 195 -19.28 10.14 -13.06
CA ARG A 195 -19.38 10.14 -11.59
C ARG A 195 -20.22 11.32 -11.13
N SER A 196 -21.26 11.10 -10.33
CA SER A 196 -22.12 12.20 -9.90
C SER A 196 -21.29 13.30 -9.21
N ARG A 197 -21.72 14.57 -9.28
CA ARG A 197 -21.00 15.68 -8.61
C ARG A 197 -20.81 15.40 -7.11
N THR A 198 -21.78 14.75 -6.48
CA THR A 198 -21.78 14.33 -5.07
C THR A 198 -20.70 13.29 -4.78
N GLU A 199 -20.57 12.24 -5.60
CA GLU A 199 -19.50 11.25 -5.46
C GLU A 199 -18.10 11.84 -5.65
N ARG A 200 -17.94 12.79 -6.58
CA ARG A 200 -16.64 13.49 -6.74
C ARG A 200 -16.32 14.31 -5.49
N ALA A 201 -17.30 15.00 -4.91
CA ALA A 201 -17.13 15.74 -3.68
C ALA A 201 -16.76 14.80 -2.51
N ALA A 202 -17.50 13.69 -2.35
CA ALA A 202 -17.22 12.67 -1.34
C ALA A 202 -15.80 12.09 -1.47
N ALA A 203 -15.37 11.74 -2.69
CA ALA A 203 -14.02 11.25 -2.93
C ALA A 203 -12.94 12.30 -2.64
N ARG A 204 -13.20 13.58 -2.93
CA ARG A 204 -12.27 14.67 -2.57
C ARG A 204 -12.18 14.82 -1.05
N THR A 205 -13.31 14.81 -0.35
CA THR A 205 -13.35 14.88 1.12
C THR A 205 -12.62 13.70 1.75
N ALA A 206 -12.85 12.47 1.27
CA ALA A 206 -12.16 11.27 1.73
C ALA A 206 -10.64 11.37 1.52
N ARG A 207 -10.17 11.86 0.37
CA ARG A 207 -8.73 12.09 0.11
C ARG A 207 -8.14 13.14 1.04
N ILE A 208 -8.86 14.23 1.29
CA ILE A 208 -8.40 15.28 2.22
C ILE A 208 -8.35 14.75 3.65
N ALA A 209 -9.37 14.00 4.08
CA ALA A 209 -9.43 13.35 5.39
C ALA A 209 -8.27 12.37 5.57
N GLN A 210 -7.99 11.52 4.57
CA GLN A 210 -6.88 10.58 4.63
C GLN A 210 -5.52 11.29 4.71
N ARG A 211 -5.32 12.35 3.91
CA ARG A 211 -4.09 13.16 3.98
C ARG A 211 -3.93 13.83 5.35
N ARG A 212 -5.02 14.31 5.96
CA ARG A 212 -4.99 14.87 7.32
C ARG A 212 -4.66 13.81 8.36
N ARG A 213 -5.29 12.63 8.28
CA ARG A 213 -5.02 11.48 9.17
C ARG A 213 -3.55 11.10 9.16
N VAL A 214 -2.96 10.86 7.97
CA VAL A 214 -1.54 10.50 7.85
C VAL A 214 -0.62 11.58 8.41
N ARG A 215 -0.97 12.87 8.24
CA ARG A 215 -0.18 13.98 8.83
C ARG A 215 -0.29 14.02 10.35
N MET A 216 -1.46 13.73 10.91
CA MET A 216 -1.69 13.63 12.34
C MET A 216 -0.95 12.44 12.93
N GLU A 217 -1.01 11.25 12.31
CA GLU A 217 -0.26 10.05 12.73
C GLU A 217 1.25 10.33 12.77
N ARG A 218 1.80 10.94 11.71
CA ARG A 218 3.22 11.33 11.69
C ARG A 218 3.58 12.35 12.78
N ALA A 219 2.66 13.24 13.13
CA ALA A 219 2.88 14.21 14.19
C ALA A 219 2.73 13.59 15.59
N ALA A 220 1.89 12.55 15.73
CA ALA A 220 1.72 11.76 16.95
C ALA A 220 2.98 10.95 17.27
N VAL A 221 3.59 10.32 16.27
CA VAL A 221 4.87 9.61 16.41
C VAL A 221 6.01 10.55 16.82
N ARG A 222 5.96 11.83 16.44
CA ARG A 222 6.96 12.82 16.91
C ARG A 222 6.71 13.31 18.34
N ARG A 223 5.49 13.15 18.88
CA ARG A 223 5.12 13.53 20.25
C ARG A 223 5.19 12.34 21.22
N SER A 224 5.24 11.10 20.71
CA SER A 224 5.30 9.92 21.58
C SER A 224 6.56 9.89 22.41
N VAL A 225 6.41 9.41 23.63
CA VAL A 225 7.51 9.15 24.56
C VAL A 225 7.80 7.66 24.53
N GLY A 226 9.09 7.30 24.45
CA GLY A 226 9.51 5.90 24.57
C GLY A 226 9.54 5.49 26.04
N GLU A 227 8.84 4.43 26.39
CA GLU A 227 9.00 3.71 27.66
C GLU A 227 9.94 2.55 27.41
N LEU A 228 10.99 2.44 28.23
CA LEU A 228 11.94 1.33 28.18
C LEU A 228 11.44 0.23 29.10
N ALA A 229 11.13 -0.93 28.54
CA ALA A 229 10.77 -2.12 29.31
C ALA A 229 12.02 -2.79 29.92
N GLU A 230 11.81 -3.62 30.94
CA GLU A 230 12.88 -4.31 31.67
C GLU A 230 13.72 -5.24 30.77
N ASP A 231 13.16 -5.70 29.66
CA ASP A 231 13.82 -6.52 28.63
C ASP A 231 14.68 -5.71 27.64
N GLY A 232 14.73 -4.38 27.79
CA GLY A 232 15.45 -3.46 26.91
C GLY A 232 14.68 -3.04 25.65
N THR A 233 13.40 -3.42 25.50
CA THR A 233 12.57 -2.97 24.38
C THR A 233 11.96 -1.58 24.64
N ILE A 234 11.81 -0.77 23.57
CA ILE A 234 11.23 0.57 23.68
C ILE A 234 9.80 0.55 23.13
N GLN A 235 8.82 0.88 23.96
CA GLN A 235 7.42 1.04 23.56
C GLN A 235 7.06 2.52 23.44
N LEU A 236 6.46 2.91 22.32
CA LEU A 236 6.01 4.29 22.10
C LEU A 236 4.65 4.52 22.76
N ARG A 237 4.59 5.34 23.81
CA ARG A 237 3.34 5.79 24.43
C ARG A 237 2.87 7.11 23.82
N HIS A 238 1.58 7.19 23.51
CA HIS A 238 0.90 8.40 23.02
C HIS A 238 -0.03 8.95 24.11
N ALA A 239 -0.04 10.27 24.30
CA ALA A 239 -0.98 10.91 25.22
C ALA A 239 -2.43 10.77 24.70
N PRO A 240 -3.35 10.20 25.49
CA PRO A 240 -4.75 10.12 25.12
C PRO A 240 -5.39 11.52 25.16
N GLY A 241 -6.25 11.84 24.19
CA GLY A 241 -6.97 13.10 24.16
C GLY A 241 -7.37 13.54 22.75
N THR A 242 -8.23 14.57 22.67
CA THR A 242 -8.59 15.20 21.40
C THR A 242 -7.46 16.12 20.96
N VAL A 243 -6.94 15.92 19.75
CA VAL A 243 -5.79 16.69 19.23
C VAL A 243 -6.14 17.40 17.93
N THR A 244 -5.54 18.56 17.72
CA THR A 244 -5.61 19.32 16.47
C THR A 244 -4.22 19.47 15.85
N LEU A 245 -4.17 19.53 14.52
CA LEU A 245 -2.93 19.68 13.78
C LEU A 245 -2.65 21.16 13.52
N THR A 246 -1.60 21.69 14.14
CA THR A 246 -1.16 23.07 13.93
C THR A 246 0.12 23.11 13.09
N ARG A 247 0.34 24.23 12.39
CA ARG A 247 1.60 24.50 11.68
C ARG A 247 2.49 25.33 12.59
N SER A 248 3.71 24.85 12.80
CA SER A 248 4.78 25.59 13.47
C SER A 248 5.25 26.74 12.59
N ARG A 249 5.69 27.83 13.23
CA ARG A 249 6.34 28.98 12.58
C ARG A 249 7.55 28.56 11.72
N PHE A 250 8.20 27.45 12.06
CA PHE A 250 9.36 26.88 11.34
C PHE A 250 8.99 25.78 10.32
N GLY A 251 7.73 25.73 9.87
CA GLY A 251 7.32 24.90 8.71
C GLY A 251 6.89 23.46 9.02
N GLY A 252 7.08 22.97 10.25
CA GLY A 252 6.64 21.63 10.67
C GLY A 252 5.20 21.56 11.17
N HIS A 253 4.58 20.38 11.13
CA HIS A 253 3.27 20.14 11.76
C HIS A 253 3.43 19.56 13.17
N ARG A 254 2.71 20.12 14.14
CA ARG A 254 2.68 19.65 15.54
C ARG A 254 1.24 19.43 15.98
N LEU A 255 1.03 18.38 16.77
CA LEU A 255 -0.24 18.18 17.46
C LEU A 255 -0.30 19.09 18.67
N ARG A 256 -1.45 19.71 18.88
CA ARG A 256 -1.80 20.42 20.12
C ARG A 256 -3.11 19.86 20.63
N ASP A 257 -3.31 19.93 21.94
CA ASP A 257 -4.56 19.49 22.55
C ASP A 257 -5.68 20.41 22.08
N ALA A 258 -6.76 19.80 21.61
CA ALA A 258 -7.88 20.51 21.04
C ALA A 258 -8.85 20.88 22.16
N VAL A 259 -8.99 22.17 22.42
CA VAL A 259 -10.12 22.68 23.21
C VAL A 259 -11.30 22.76 22.24
N VAL A 260 -12.14 21.73 22.23
CA VAL A 260 -13.38 21.72 21.47
C VAL A 260 -14.48 22.27 22.39
N PRO A 261 -15.11 23.41 22.04
CA PRO A 261 -16.24 23.92 22.82
C PRO A 261 -17.33 22.84 22.96
N GLY A 262 -17.70 22.50 24.19
CA GLY A 262 -18.72 21.50 24.50
C GLY A 262 -18.24 20.04 24.65
N LEU A 263 -16.97 19.73 24.39
CA LEU A 263 -16.37 18.46 24.82
C LEU A 263 -15.42 18.74 26.00
N THR A 264 -15.69 18.12 27.15
CA THR A 264 -14.75 18.12 28.27
C THR A 264 -13.42 17.52 27.79
N PRO A 265 -12.28 18.21 27.97
CA PRO A 265 -10.97 17.63 27.65
C PRO A 265 -10.80 16.31 28.39
N SER A 266 -10.88 15.20 27.66
CA SER A 266 -10.62 13.87 28.21
C SER A 266 -9.12 13.76 28.43
N GLY A 267 -8.69 14.16 29.62
CA GLY A 267 -7.30 14.33 30.02
C GLY A 267 -7.15 14.85 31.45
N SER A 268 -8.10 15.65 31.95
CA SER A 268 -8.26 15.84 33.39
C SER A 268 -9.15 14.73 33.94
N ARG A 269 -8.60 13.52 34.05
CA ARG A 269 -9.08 12.62 35.10
C ARG A 269 -8.82 13.38 36.39
N LYS A 270 -9.86 13.99 36.97
CA LYS A 270 -9.83 14.39 38.37
C LYS A 270 -9.49 13.11 39.12
N SER A 271 -8.23 12.96 39.49
CA SER A 271 -7.84 12.03 40.52
C SER A 271 -8.64 12.46 41.75
N ASP A 272 -9.44 11.54 42.27
CA ASP A 272 -10.04 11.64 43.61
C ASP A 272 -8.91 11.55 44.65
N GLU A 273 -8.01 12.54 44.64
CA GLU A 273 -7.05 12.78 45.71
C GLU A 273 -7.41 14.09 46.40
N PRO A 274 -7.37 14.13 47.74
CA PRO A 274 -7.80 15.28 48.53
C PRO A 274 -7.00 16.52 48.13
N HIS A 275 -7.72 17.64 48.01
CA HIS A 275 -7.27 18.89 47.42
C HIS A 275 -5.85 19.29 47.86
N GLU A 276 -4.95 19.51 46.90
CA GLU A 276 -3.63 20.14 47.12
C GLU A 276 -3.74 21.45 47.93
N GLY A 277 -4.88 22.13 47.86
CA GLY A 277 -5.20 23.29 48.70
C GLY A 277 -5.38 22.99 50.19
N GLU A 278 -5.89 21.82 50.57
CA GLU A 278 -6.00 21.39 51.97
C GLU A 278 -4.64 20.93 52.52
N GLN A 279 -3.82 20.27 51.69
CA GLN A 279 -2.45 19.93 52.07
C GLN A 279 -1.58 21.17 52.27
N LEU A 280 -1.70 22.18 51.38
CA LEU A 280 -0.99 23.45 51.52
C LEU A 280 -1.50 24.24 52.74
N ALA A 281 -2.80 24.25 53.01
CA ALA A 281 -3.36 24.89 54.20
C ALA A 281 -2.91 24.18 55.50
N ALA A 282 -2.81 22.85 55.50
CA ALA A 282 -2.29 22.08 56.62
C ALA A 282 -0.77 22.23 56.79
N GLU A 283 -0.02 22.45 55.71
CA GLU A 283 1.41 22.75 55.75
C GLU A 283 1.67 24.16 56.28
N ILE A 284 0.92 25.17 55.81
CA ILE A 284 0.98 26.55 56.34
C ILE A 284 0.57 26.57 57.82
N GLY A 285 -0.48 25.83 58.20
CA GLY A 285 -0.91 25.70 59.59
C GLY A 285 0.18 25.10 60.50
N ARG A 286 0.89 24.08 60.02
CA ARG A 286 2.03 23.47 60.73
C ARG A 286 3.25 24.39 60.83
N TRP A 287 3.50 25.19 59.80
CA TRP A 287 4.58 26.18 59.82
C TRP A 287 4.28 27.32 60.80
N LEU A 288 3.01 27.74 60.90
CA LEU A 288 2.55 28.78 61.82
C LEU A 288 2.44 28.30 63.28
N SER A 289 2.20 27.00 63.52
CA SER A 289 2.14 26.43 64.88
C SER A 289 3.51 26.16 65.50
N GLY A 290 4.60 26.45 64.79
CA GLY A 290 5.98 26.33 65.31
C GLY A 290 6.44 24.88 65.52
N GLU A 291 5.76 23.90 64.93
CA GLU A 291 6.11 22.49 65.08
C GLU A 291 7.21 22.13 64.07
N SER A 292 8.46 22.20 64.53
CA SER A 292 9.63 21.85 63.72
C SER A 292 9.72 20.34 63.50
N THR A 293 9.19 19.84 62.39
CA THR A 293 9.53 18.50 61.93
C THR A 293 10.86 18.55 61.18
N SER A 294 11.91 18.08 61.84
CA SER A 294 13.17 17.70 61.21
C SER A 294 12.91 16.63 60.15
N SER A 295 12.91 17.02 58.88
CA SER A 295 12.99 16.09 57.76
C SER A 295 14.37 16.23 57.14
N GLU A 296 15.13 15.14 57.16
CA GLU A 296 16.45 15.03 56.56
C GLU A 296 16.43 15.45 55.07
N PRO A 297 17.46 16.15 54.58
CA PRO A 297 17.55 16.47 53.16
C PRO A 297 17.86 15.21 52.36
N ALA A 298 16.96 14.91 51.41
CA ALA A 298 17.21 13.95 50.35
C ALA A 298 18.56 14.24 49.68
N GLY A 299 19.40 13.21 49.60
CA GLY A 299 20.76 13.30 49.10
C GLY A 299 20.83 13.84 47.67
N THR A 300 21.27 15.09 47.54
CA THR A 300 21.95 15.58 46.33
C THR A 300 23.38 15.04 46.31
N ALA A 301 23.67 14.25 45.28
CA ALA A 301 25.00 13.69 45.05
C ALA A 301 26.07 14.78 45.00
N LYS A 302 27.15 14.52 45.74
CA LYS A 302 28.45 15.18 45.67
C LYS A 302 28.93 15.34 44.21
N THR A 303 28.96 16.56 43.73
CA THR A 303 30.05 17.04 42.86
C THR A 303 30.90 17.98 43.70
N GLY A 304 31.95 17.42 44.28
CA GLY A 304 32.99 18.19 44.94
C GLY A 304 33.84 18.94 43.91
N SER A 305 33.96 20.24 44.16
CA SER A 305 35.15 21.08 43.96
C SER A 305 35.60 21.38 42.53
N GLY A 306 35.05 22.49 42.03
CA GLY A 306 35.74 23.45 41.18
C GLY A 306 35.17 24.84 41.48
N ASP A 307 35.90 25.62 42.28
CA ASP A 307 35.56 26.99 42.70
C ASP A 307 35.45 27.97 41.51
N PRO A 308 34.87 29.18 41.71
CA PRO A 308 34.21 29.96 40.68
C PRO A 308 35.18 30.79 39.83
N ALA A 309 34.95 30.81 38.51
CA ALA A 309 35.53 31.81 37.63
C ALA A 309 34.46 32.32 36.66
N VAL A 310 33.82 33.43 37.04
CA VAL A 310 33.38 34.46 36.11
C VAL A 310 34.60 35.36 35.86
N PRO A 311 34.96 35.71 34.60
CA PRO A 311 34.37 36.88 33.93
C PRO A 311 34.00 36.61 32.44
N GLU A 312 32.80 36.88 31.93
CA GLU A 312 32.19 38.21 31.65
C GLU A 312 33.14 39.27 31.02
N ALA A 313 34.29 38.88 30.48
CA ALA A 313 35.19 39.79 29.73
C ALA A 313 35.58 39.33 28.32
N GLY A 314 35.38 38.06 27.97
CA GLY A 314 35.89 37.49 26.70
C GLY A 314 35.04 37.73 25.44
N THR A 315 33.73 38.00 25.58
CA THR A 315 32.82 38.07 24.41
C THR A 315 32.95 39.36 23.61
N ASN A 316 33.32 40.48 24.23
CA ASN A 316 33.47 41.76 23.54
C ASN A 316 34.80 41.86 22.77
N ASP A 317 35.90 41.34 23.33
CA ASP A 317 37.21 41.34 22.67
C ASP A 317 37.23 40.37 21.47
N GLU A 318 36.63 39.18 21.63
CA GLU A 318 36.47 38.22 20.54
C GLU A 318 35.57 38.78 19.42
N LEU A 319 34.51 39.51 19.77
CA LEU A 319 33.66 40.19 18.79
C LEU A 319 34.41 41.33 18.07
N ALA A 320 35.26 42.08 18.78
CA ALA A 320 36.07 43.15 18.20
C ALA A 320 37.11 42.60 17.20
N GLU A 321 37.74 41.46 17.52
CA GLU A 321 38.64 40.76 16.60
C GLU A 321 37.91 40.30 15.33
N LEU A 322 36.73 39.68 15.49
CA LEU A 322 35.90 39.23 14.36
C LEU A 322 35.43 40.39 13.47
N VAL A 323 35.12 41.55 14.06
CA VAL A 323 34.78 42.76 13.31
C VAL A 323 35.99 43.30 12.54
N THR A 324 37.18 43.25 13.14
CA THR A 324 38.42 43.71 12.48
C THR A 324 38.78 42.82 11.29
N ARG A 325 38.71 41.49 11.47
CA ARG A 325 38.91 40.51 10.40
C ARG A 325 37.89 40.68 9.27
N ALA A 326 36.62 40.97 9.60
CA ALA A 326 35.59 41.24 8.61
C ALA A 326 35.86 42.53 7.81
N ARG A 327 36.44 43.57 8.41
CA ARG A 327 36.81 44.82 7.71
C ARG A 327 37.99 44.63 6.78
N GLN A 328 39.02 43.93 7.24
CA GLN A 328 40.18 43.60 6.42
C GLN A 328 39.75 42.82 5.17
N ALA A 329 38.83 41.87 5.32
CA ALA A 329 38.27 41.13 4.19
C ALA A 329 37.43 42.00 3.22
N ILE A 330 36.85 43.10 3.69
CA ILE A 330 36.17 44.08 2.81
C ILE A 330 37.21 44.92 2.06
N GLU A 331 38.27 45.35 2.72
CA GLU A 331 39.36 46.14 2.13
C GLU A 331 40.17 45.36 1.09
N THR A 332 40.40 44.07 1.32
CA THR A 332 41.07 43.18 0.35
C THR A 332 40.15 42.73 -0.79
N GLY A 333 38.85 43.07 -0.75
CA GLY A 333 37.87 42.73 -1.77
C GLY A 333 37.31 41.29 -1.68
N GLU A 334 37.64 40.54 -0.63
CA GLU A 334 37.14 39.18 -0.38
C GLU A 334 35.67 39.17 0.08
N LEU A 335 35.22 40.24 0.72
CA LEU A 335 33.83 40.51 1.07
C LEU A 335 33.34 41.79 0.40
N ASN A 336 32.11 41.76 -0.12
CA ASN A 336 31.46 42.95 -0.66
C ASN A 336 31.38 44.07 0.41
N PRO A 337 31.41 45.36 0.02
CA PRO A 337 31.34 46.50 0.95
C PRO A 337 30.06 46.55 1.78
N ARG A 338 29.02 45.84 1.36
CA ARG A 338 27.80 45.58 2.14
C ARG A 338 27.57 44.07 2.22
N PRO A 339 28.30 43.34 3.07
CA PRO A 339 28.23 41.89 3.08
C PRO A 339 26.90 41.42 3.68
N SER A 340 26.35 40.35 3.10
CA SER A 340 25.16 39.70 3.68
C SER A 340 25.56 38.86 4.90
N ARG A 341 24.60 38.58 5.80
CA ARG A 341 24.86 37.76 7.00
C ARG A 341 25.46 36.40 6.65
N ARG A 342 24.98 35.78 5.56
CA ARG A 342 25.50 34.50 5.07
C ARG A 342 26.92 34.59 4.54
N ALA A 343 27.30 35.72 3.93
CA ALA A 343 28.67 35.93 3.45
C ALA A 343 29.65 36.04 4.62
N VAL A 344 29.34 36.85 5.64
CA VAL A 344 30.14 36.98 6.86
C VAL A 344 30.23 35.65 7.61
N GLN A 345 29.11 34.93 7.75
CA GLN A 345 29.07 33.63 8.41
C GLN A 345 29.98 32.61 7.71
N ARG A 346 29.93 32.54 6.37
CA ARG A 346 30.72 31.58 5.58
C ARG A 346 32.20 31.94 5.60
N HIS A 347 32.52 33.22 5.51
CA HIS A 347 33.90 33.70 5.44
C HIS A 347 34.63 33.55 6.79
N LEU A 348 33.95 33.83 7.91
CA LEU A 348 34.54 33.75 9.25
C LEU A 348 34.32 32.40 9.96
N GLY A 349 33.50 31.50 9.39
CA GLY A 349 33.23 30.19 9.99
C GLY A 349 32.43 30.23 11.30
N ILE A 350 31.73 31.34 11.59
CA ILE A 350 31.06 31.59 12.87
C ILE A 350 29.58 31.18 12.87
N ARG A 351 28.97 31.15 14.07
CA ARG A 351 27.53 30.90 14.23
C ARG A 351 26.71 32.08 13.68
N ALA A 352 25.47 31.79 13.27
CA ALA A 352 24.61 32.77 12.62
C ALA A 352 24.18 33.94 13.54
N THR A 353 24.18 33.75 14.86
CA THR A 353 23.92 34.78 15.87
C THR A 353 25.10 35.75 15.96
N THR A 354 26.31 35.23 16.13
CA THR A 354 27.56 36.02 16.17
C THR A 354 27.80 36.78 14.85
N ALA A 355 27.53 36.16 13.70
CA ALA A 355 27.61 36.86 12.40
C ALA A 355 26.64 38.06 12.31
N GLN A 356 25.51 38.00 13.00
CA GLN A 356 24.53 39.07 13.04
C GLN A 356 24.97 40.21 13.98
N GLU A 357 25.67 39.88 15.06
CA GLU A 357 26.31 40.85 15.96
C GLU A 357 27.48 41.56 15.27
N VAL A 358 28.34 40.83 14.55
CA VAL A 358 29.42 41.40 13.73
C VAL A 358 28.84 42.36 12.68
N LEU A 359 27.76 41.97 11.97
CA LEU A 359 27.11 42.87 11.02
C LEU A 359 26.50 44.11 11.68
N ARG A 360 25.96 44.00 12.89
CA ARG A 360 25.42 45.13 13.64
C ARG A 360 26.56 46.07 14.06
N ALA A 361 27.69 45.55 14.53
CA ALA A 361 28.87 46.33 14.89
C ALA A 361 29.54 47.01 13.68
N LEU A 362 29.60 46.33 12.53
CA LEU A 362 30.10 46.91 11.27
C LEU A 362 29.26 48.11 10.80
N ARG A 363 27.93 48.04 10.99
CA ARG A 363 26.99 49.12 10.59
C ARG A 363 26.86 50.22 11.64
N GLY A 364 26.98 49.88 12.92
CA GLY A 364 26.82 50.82 14.03
C GLY A 364 27.94 51.85 14.16
N ARG A 365 29.12 51.60 13.59
CA ARG A 365 30.27 52.51 13.66
C ARG A 365 30.41 53.45 12.46
N GLY A 366 29.57 53.30 11.43
CA GLY A 366 29.60 54.12 10.22
C GLY A 366 28.63 55.31 10.25
N GLY A 367 28.11 55.68 11.42
CA GLY A 367 27.09 56.71 11.61
C GLY A 367 27.57 58.03 12.23
N ASP A 368 28.83 58.12 12.65
CA ASP A 368 29.39 59.32 13.29
C ASP A 368 30.31 60.08 12.32
N GLY A 369 29.76 60.43 11.15
CA GLY A 369 30.40 61.26 10.13
C GLY A 369 29.41 62.28 9.60
N GLU A 370 29.47 63.49 10.17
CA GLU A 370 29.08 64.79 9.61
C GLU A 370 27.87 64.81 8.66
N ALA A 371 26.69 65.06 9.24
CA ALA A 371 25.67 65.87 8.58
C ALA A 371 25.84 67.33 9.03
N GLU A 372 26.85 68.02 8.49
CA GLU A 372 26.98 69.47 8.62
C GLU A 372 26.51 70.16 7.32
N VAL A 373 25.30 70.72 7.44
CA VAL A 373 24.85 72.03 6.92
C VAL A 373 25.23 72.40 5.47
N ALA A 374 24.24 72.27 4.58
CA ALA A 374 24.12 73.16 3.44
C ALA A 374 23.40 74.45 3.90
N ALA A 375 24.16 75.55 3.94
CA ALA A 375 23.72 76.91 3.69
C ALA A 375 24.70 77.53 2.68
#